data_AF-A0A1B0FHS4-F1
#
_entry.id   AF-A0A1B0FHS4-F1
#
_cell.length_a   1.000
_cell.length_b   1.000
_cell.length_c   1.000
_cell.angle_alpha   90.00
_cell.angle_beta   90.00
_cell.angle_gamma   90.00
#
_symmetry.space_group_name_H-M   'P 1'
#
loop_
_entity.id
_entity.type
_entity.pdbx_description
1 polymer ?
#
loop_
_entity_poly.entity_id
_entity_poly.type
_entity_poly.pdbx_seq_one_letter_code
_entity_poly.pdbx_strand_id
1 'polypeptide(L)'
;MDPNWRHIIPPGQSQVISEGHCIEDCTAYAFPMDGIHIFAVMMRTHLIGKEIKLRQVCIAAARAATENALKIRQTEELPPIVHDSNIDVAYQDFRRLTAPVRALPGDRLIAECIYDSSSRKAITLGGLTMKEESCIVLMLYYPRQNKLTTCHSLPSLPTVLHSLGIEQLAT
;
A
#
# COMPACT_ATOMS: atom_id res chain seq x y z
N MET A 1 13.19 1.30 -16.85
CA MET A 1 11.82 0.89 -16.49
C MET A 1 10.91 1.99 -16.98
N ASP A 2 9.92 1.65 -17.79
CA ASP A 2 8.99 2.64 -18.33
C ASP A 2 7.96 3.07 -17.26
N PRO A 3 7.38 4.26 -17.39
CA PRO A 3 6.33 4.72 -16.49
C PRO A 3 5.14 3.75 -16.49
N ASN A 4 4.63 3.47 -15.29
CA ASN A 4 3.48 2.62 -15.07
C ASN A 4 2.18 3.38 -15.38
N TRP A 5 1.67 3.17 -16.58
CA TRP A 5 0.40 3.73 -17.05
C TRP A 5 -0.84 3.21 -16.31
N ARG A 6 -0.71 2.23 -15.40
CA ARG A 6 -1.81 1.76 -14.53
C ARG A 6 -1.84 2.44 -13.18
N HIS A 7 -0.84 3.28 -12.86
CA HIS A 7 -0.87 4.19 -11.74
C HIS A 7 -0.98 5.61 -12.32
N ILE A 8 -2.20 6.15 -12.34
CA ILE A 8 -2.51 7.43 -12.95
C ILE A 8 -2.99 8.39 -11.87
N ILE A 9 -2.37 9.57 -11.82
CA ILE A 9 -2.81 10.68 -10.99
C ILE A 9 -3.29 11.80 -11.92
N PRO A 10 -4.60 12.11 -11.93
CA PRO A 10 -5.15 13.18 -12.78
C PRO A 10 -4.60 14.55 -12.35
N PRO A 11 -4.44 15.51 -13.29
CA PRO A 11 -4.01 16.87 -12.96
C PRO A 11 -5.11 17.68 -12.26
N GLY A 12 -4.70 18.73 -11.55
CA GLY A 12 -5.61 19.75 -11.01
C GLY A 12 -6.45 19.30 -9.81
N GLN A 13 -6.17 18.15 -9.20
CA GLN A 13 -6.91 17.66 -8.05
C GLN A 13 -6.23 18.08 -6.74
N SER A 14 -6.99 18.59 -5.79
CA SER A 14 -6.48 18.87 -4.44
C SER A 14 -6.18 17.59 -3.64
N GLN A 15 -6.83 16.49 -4.01
CA GLN A 15 -6.63 15.20 -3.35
C GLN A 15 -6.86 14.04 -4.33
N VAL A 16 -5.88 13.15 -4.43
CA VAL A 16 -5.98 11.87 -5.14
C VAL A 16 -5.47 10.77 -4.23
N ILE A 17 -6.28 9.74 -4.02
CA ILE A 17 -5.90 8.56 -3.23
C ILE A 17 -5.44 7.46 -4.17
N SER A 18 -4.30 6.86 -3.87
CA SER A 18 -3.78 5.67 -4.56
C SER A 18 -3.37 4.63 -3.54
N GLU A 19 -3.71 3.37 -3.80
CA GLU A 19 -3.46 2.27 -2.87
C GLU A 19 -2.66 1.15 -3.54
N GLY A 20 -1.61 0.71 -2.86
CA GLY A 20 -0.91 -0.55 -3.13
C GLY A 20 -1.34 -1.62 -2.13
N HIS A 21 -1.71 -2.80 -2.62
CA HIS A 21 -2.26 -3.88 -1.82
C HIS A 21 -1.33 -5.09 -1.80
N CYS A 22 -0.97 -5.54 -0.61
CA CYS A 22 -0.48 -6.89 -0.37
C CYS A 22 -1.63 -7.73 0.16
N ILE A 23 -2.31 -8.43 -0.74
CA ILE A 23 -3.54 -9.16 -0.45
C ILE A 23 -3.30 -10.40 0.42
N GLU A 24 -4.39 -10.90 0.99
CA GLU A 24 -4.44 -12.02 1.94
C GLU A 24 -3.75 -13.26 1.39
N ASP A 25 -3.97 -13.61 0.12
CA ASP A 25 -3.32 -14.78 -0.50
C ASP A 25 -1.80 -14.63 -0.59
N CYS A 26 -1.31 -13.39 -0.77
CA CYS A 26 0.12 -13.11 -0.87
C CYS A 26 0.80 -13.28 0.49
N THR A 27 0.22 -12.71 1.55
CA THR A 27 0.76 -12.84 2.91
C THR A 27 0.56 -14.25 3.47
N ALA A 28 -0.57 -14.91 3.16
CA ALA A 28 -0.84 -16.30 3.54
C ALA A 28 0.19 -17.28 2.97
N TYR A 29 0.61 -17.06 1.72
CA TYR A 29 1.64 -17.85 1.08
C TYR A 29 3.04 -17.58 1.65
N ALA A 30 3.33 -16.30 1.92
CA ALA A 30 4.67 -15.83 2.18
C ALA A 30 5.10 -15.91 3.65
N PHE A 31 4.24 -15.49 4.58
CA PHE A 31 4.58 -15.34 5.98
C PHE A 31 4.58 -16.69 6.72
N PRO A 32 5.42 -16.85 7.78
CA PRO A 32 5.36 -18.03 8.64
C PRO A 32 4.06 -18.01 9.44
N MET A 33 3.67 -19.16 10.02
CA MET A 33 2.45 -19.28 10.83
C MET A 33 2.38 -18.23 11.96
N ASP A 34 3.53 -17.93 12.58
CA ASP A 34 3.62 -16.92 13.62
C ASP A 34 3.67 -15.47 13.11
N GLY A 35 3.62 -15.26 11.79
CA GLY A 35 3.70 -13.96 11.16
C GLY A 35 5.07 -13.29 11.23
N ILE A 36 5.12 -12.04 10.80
CA ILE A 36 6.28 -11.16 10.90
C ILE A 36 6.02 -10.03 11.88
N HIS A 37 7.09 -9.47 12.42
CA HIS A 37 7.07 -8.33 13.32
C HIS A 37 7.75 -7.16 12.63
N ILE A 38 6.96 -6.19 12.19
CA ILE A 38 7.42 -4.96 11.56
C ILE A 38 7.85 -4.02 12.69
N PHE A 39 9.09 -3.54 12.68
CA PHE A 39 9.62 -2.71 13.76
C PHE A 39 10.09 -1.32 13.30
N ALA A 40 10.27 -1.12 12.00
CA ALA A 40 10.55 0.19 11.42
C ALA A 40 10.03 0.28 9.98
N VAL A 41 9.71 1.48 9.54
CA VAL A 41 9.10 1.76 8.24
C VAL A 41 9.70 3.02 7.64
N MET A 42 10.01 2.98 6.35
CA MET A 42 10.33 4.16 5.55
C MET A 42 9.23 4.31 4.51
N MET A 43 8.73 5.52 4.37
CA MET A 43 7.62 5.84 3.47
C MET A 43 8.12 6.84 2.43
N ARG A 44 7.77 6.61 1.17
CA ARG A 44 8.30 7.38 0.05
C ARG A 44 7.21 7.65 -0.99
N THR A 45 7.15 8.92 -1.36
CA THR A 45 6.49 9.46 -2.54
C THR A 45 7.48 10.31 -3.34
N HIS A 46 7.07 10.85 -4.48
CA HIS A 46 7.74 11.99 -5.10
C HIS A 46 6.99 13.29 -4.76
N LEU A 47 7.20 14.33 -5.59
CA LEU A 47 6.93 15.75 -5.30
C LEU A 47 5.50 16.10 -4.91
N ILE A 48 4.51 15.33 -5.35
CA ILE A 48 3.10 15.65 -5.10
C ILE A 48 2.47 14.81 -3.98
N GLY A 49 3.23 13.92 -3.35
CA GLY A 49 2.77 13.23 -2.13
C GLY A 49 2.62 14.18 -0.95
N LYS A 50 1.53 14.00 -0.19
CA LYS A 50 1.20 14.78 1.01
C LYS A 50 1.09 13.91 2.24
N GLU A 51 0.45 12.75 2.09
CA GLU A 51 0.26 11.82 3.19
C GLU A 51 0.48 10.39 2.71
N ILE A 52 0.91 9.54 3.63
CA ILE A 52 1.05 8.11 3.40
C ILE A 52 0.74 7.32 4.67
N LYS A 53 -0.01 6.22 4.49
CA LYS A 53 -0.40 5.30 5.56
C LYS A 53 -0.01 3.89 5.19
N LEU A 54 0.48 3.14 6.17
CA LEU A 54 0.52 1.69 6.11
C LEU A 54 -0.63 1.15 6.96
N ARG A 55 -1.68 0.69 6.30
CA ARG A 55 -2.87 0.11 6.93
C ARG A 55 -2.75 -1.41 7.00
N GLN A 56 -3.41 -1.99 7.99
CA GLN A 56 -3.46 -3.43 8.18
C GLN A 56 -4.90 -3.87 8.36
N VAL A 57 -5.30 -4.85 7.56
CA VAL A 57 -6.64 -5.39 7.54
C VAL A 57 -6.54 -6.89 7.80
N CYS A 58 -7.16 -7.39 8.85
CA CYS A 58 -7.07 -8.78 9.27
C CYS A 58 -8.41 -9.50 9.18
N ILE A 59 -8.41 -10.83 9.21
CA ILE A 59 -9.62 -11.62 9.41
C ILE A 59 -9.82 -11.76 10.92
N ALA A 60 -10.89 -11.21 11.48
CA ALA A 60 -11.14 -11.09 12.93
C ALA A 60 -11.00 -12.44 13.69
N ALA A 61 -11.43 -13.54 13.06
CA ALA A 61 -11.31 -14.88 13.63
C ALA A 61 -9.86 -15.35 13.86
N ALA A 62 -8.87 -14.78 13.14
CA ALA A 62 -7.46 -15.15 13.28
C ALA A 62 -6.76 -14.47 14.48
N ARG A 63 -7.39 -13.45 15.10
CA ARG A 63 -6.81 -12.70 16.24
C ARG A 63 -7.58 -12.86 17.56
N ALA A 64 -8.79 -13.40 17.53
CA ALA A 64 -9.55 -13.70 18.75
C ALA A 64 -8.96 -14.94 19.46
N ALA A 65 -8.38 -14.75 20.65
CA ALA A 65 -7.87 -15.82 21.50
C ALA A 65 -8.96 -16.56 22.31
N THR A 66 -10.23 -16.40 21.95
CA THR A 66 -11.36 -16.93 22.72
C THR A 66 -11.91 -18.19 22.08
N GLU A 67 -12.01 -19.27 22.88
CA GLU A 67 -12.41 -20.63 22.49
C GLU A 67 -13.83 -20.75 21.87
N ASN A 68 -14.61 -19.66 21.84
CA ASN A 68 -15.97 -19.61 21.28
C ASN A 68 -16.15 -18.57 20.16
N ALA A 69 -15.09 -18.22 19.43
CA ALA A 69 -15.19 -17.35 18.25
C ALA A 69 -16.02 -18.06 17.17
N LEU A 70 -17.32 -17.72 17.09
CA LEU A 70 -18.18 -18.04 15.97
C LEU A 70 -17.43 -17.69 14.68
N LYS A 71 -17.31 -18.65 13.77
CA LYS A 71 -16.47 -18.66 12.58
C LYS A 71 -16.96 -17.67 11.51
N ILE A 72 -17.15 -16.41 11.88
CA ILE A 72 -17.50 -15.32 10.99
C ILE A 72 -16.18 -14.81 10.43
N ARG A 73 -15.98 -14.99 9.12
CA ARG A 73 -14.87 -14.37 8.38
C ARG A 73 -15.15 -12.88 8.17
N GLN A 74 -15.29 -12.13 9.26
CA GLN A 74 -15.38 -10.68 9.20
C GLN A 74 -13.97 -10.12 9.08
N THR A 75 -13.80 -9.26 8.08
CA THR A 75 -12.58 -8.49 7.91
C THR A 75 -12.64 -7.28 8.83
N GLU A 76 -11.57 -7.03 9.57
CA GLU A 76 -11.44 -5.92 10.50
C GLU A 76 -10.19 -5.11 10.14
N GLU A 77 -10.37 -3.81 9.95
CA GLU A 77 -9.26 -2.88 9.81
C GLU A 77 -8.73 -2.48 11.19
N LEU A 78 -7.44 -2.68 11.39
CA LEU A 78 -6.73 -2.31 12.61
C LEU A 78 -6.24 -0.87 12.52
N PRO A 79 -5.86 -0.25 13.64
CA PRO A 79 -5.16 1.02 13.60
C PRO A 79 -3.97 0.97 12.62
N PRO A 80 -3.74 2.03 11.83
CA PRO A 80 -2.66 2.04 10.86
C PRO A 80 -1.32 1.78 11.57
N ILE A 81 -0.49 0.95 10.96
CA ILE A 81 0.86 0.63 11.46
C ILE A 81 1.69 1.91 11.55
N VAL A 82 1.56 2.76 10.54
CA VAL A 82 2.13 4.10 10.52
C VAL A 82 1.27 5.02 9.67
N HIS A 83 1.26 6.30 10.03
CA HIS A 83 0.65 7.37 9.26
C HIS A 83 1.58 8.58 9.32
N ASP A 84 2.01 9.08 8.17
CA ASP A 84 2.65 10.39 8.03
C ASP A 84 1.74 11.29 7.21
N SER A 85 1.16 12.30 7.87
CA SER A 85 0.25 13.27 7.25
C SER A 85 0.95 14.51 6.72
N ASN A 86 2.29 14.55 6.76
CA ASN A 86 3.08 15.69 6.28
C ASN A 86 4.44 15.20 5.77
N ILE A 87 4.40 14.35 4.75
CA ILE A 87 5.62 13.75 4.20
C ILE A 87 6.51 14.83 3.54
N ASP A 88 7.79 14.78 3.85
CA ASP A 88 8.82 15.56 3.14
C ASP A 88 9.62 14.61 2.24
N VAL A 89 9.53 14.83 0.94
CA VAL A 89 10.21 14.04 -0.09
C VAL A 89 11.74 14.06 0.04
N ALA A 90 12.30 15.10 0.65
CA ALA A 90 13.72 15.24 0.93
C ALA A 90 14.14 14.50 2.21
N TYR A 91 13.19 14.14 3.09
CA TYR A 91 13.43 13.44 4.33
C TYR A 91 12.97 11.99 4.25
N GLN A 92 13.86 11.10 3.77
CA GLN A 92 13.59 9.67 3.66
C GLN A 92 14.41 8.90 4.70
N ASP A 93 13.76 8.50 5.79
CA ASP A 93 14.39 7.77 6.90
C ASP A 93 13.50 6.62 7.39
N PHE A 94 14.12 5.59 7.96
CA PHE A 94 13.41 4.51 8.64
C PHE A 94 12.97 4.99 10.03
N ARG A 95 11.67 5.19 10.20
CA ARG A 95 11.10 5.50 11.52
C ARG A 95 10.82 4.21 12.26
N ARG A 96 11.42 4.09 13.44
CA ARG A 96 11.16 2.98 14.36
C ARG A 96 9.75 3.11 14.95
N LEU A 97 9.01 2.01 14.97
CA LEU A 97 7.70 1.94 15.62
C LEU A 97 7.89 1.86 17.15
N THR A 98 6.96 2.47 17.90
CA THR A 98 6.97 2.42 19.38
C THR A 98 7.01 0.99 19.90
N ALA A 99 6.26 0.10 19.25
CA ALA A 99 6.31 -1.34 19.47
C ALA A 99 6.24 -2.06 18.10
N PRO A 100 6.91 -3.22 17.94
CA PRO A 100 6.77 -4.01 16.73
C PRO A 100 5.31 -4.42 16.49
N VAL A 101 4.82 -4.23 15.27
CA VAL A 101 3.47 -4.62 14.86
C VAL A 101 3.53 -5.98 14.16
N ARG A 102 2.67 -6.90 14.59
CA ARG A 102 2.59 -8.25 14.05
C ARG A 102 1.68 -8.29 12.81
N ALA A 103 2.16 -8.84 11.71
CA ALA A 103 1.38 -9.15 10.51
C ALA A 103 1.35 -10.66 10.29
N LEU A 104 0.16 -11.23 10.28
CA LEU A 104 -0.07 -12.68 10.19
C LEU A 104 -0.33 -13.12 8.75
N PRO A 105 -0.12 -14.42 8.45
CA PRO A 105 -0.59 -15.01 7.19
C PRO A 105 -2.10 -14.74 7.00
N GLY A 106 -2.48 -14.22 5.84
CA GLY A 106 -3.87 -13.87 5.53
C GLY A 106 -4.27 -12.46 5.96
N ASP A 107 -3.41 -11.68 6.62
CA ASP A 107 -3.62 -10.24 6.77
C ASP A 107 -3.37 -9.54 5.43
N ARG A 108 -4.15 -8.51 5.11
CA ARG A 108 -3.89 -7.59 4.00
C ARG A 108 -3.14 -6.36 4.52
N LEU A 109 -2.05 -6.00 3.83
CA LEU A 109 -1.31 -4.76 4.09
C LEU A 109 -1.55 -3.78 2.95
N ILE A 110 -1.86 -2.53 3.27
CA ILE A 110 -2.23 -1.51 2.28
C ILE A 110 -1.34 -0.29 2.46
N ALA A 111 -0.60 0.08 1.42
CA ALA A 111 0.06 1.36 1.32
C ALA A 111 -0.91 2.36 0.68
N GLU A 112 -1.44 3.29 1.45
CA GLU A 112 -2.33 4.36 0.95
C GLU A 112 -1.53 5.65 0.85
N CYS A 113 -1.46 6.23 -0.35
CA CYS A 113 -0.81 7.50 -0.61
C CYS A 113 -1.84 8.54 -1.06
N ILE A 114 -1.72 9.74 -0.50
CA ILE A 114 -2.57 10.87 -0.82
C ILE A 114 -1.71 11.93 -1.50
N TYR A 115 -2.11 12.31 -2.71
CA TYR A 115 -1.41 13.28 -3.54
C TYR A 115 -2.21 14.57 -3.73
N ASP A 116 -1.49 15.67 -3.89
CA ASP A 116 -2.01 16.97 -4.34
C ASP A 116 -1.43 17.30 -5.71
N SER A 117 -2.24 17.10 -6.75
CA SER A 117 -1.89 17.35 -8.13
C SER A 117 -2.39 18.70 -8.65
N SER A 118 -2.82 19.61 -7.77
CA SER A 118 -3.35 20.93 -8.14
C SER A 118 -2.38 21.76 -9.01
N SER A 119 -1.08 21.59 -8.78
CA SER A 119 -0.01 22.25 -9.54
C SER A 119 0.31 21.59 -10.89
N ARG A 120 -0.17 20.38 -11.15
CA ARG A 120 0.12 19.61 -12.38
C ARG A 120 -0.87 19.99 -13.48
N LYS A 121 -0.35 20.24 -14.68
CA LYS A 121 -1.15 20.54 -15.89
C LYS A 121 -1.48 19.31 -16.75
N ALA A 122 -0.77 18.21 -16.53
CA ALA A 122 -0.92 16.96 -17.27
C ALA A 122 -0.95 15.78 -16.30
N ILE A 123 -1.41 14.63 -16.79
CA ILE A 123 -1.40 13.38 -16.01
C ILE A 123 -0.01 13.09 -15.44
N THR A 124 0.02 12.60 -14.21
CA THR A 124 1.24 12.09 -13.59
C THR A 124 1.13 10.57 -13.52
N LEU A 125 2.12 9.86 -14.05
CA LEU A 125 2.15 8.41 -14.04
C LEU A 125 3.03 7.89 -12.90
N GLY A 126 2.81 6.65 -12.49
CA GLY A 126 3.71 5.96 -11.58
C GLY A 126 5.08 5.74 -12.22
N GLY A 127 6.16 5.93 -11.48
CA GLY A 127 7.51 5.74 -12.05
C GLY A 127 8.66 6.12 -11.11
N LEU A 128 9.84 6.30 -11.68
CA LEU A 128 11.11 6.49 -10.96
C LEU A 128 11.58 7.94 -10.95
N THR A 129 11.08 8.79 -11.84
CA THR A 129 11.51 10.19 -11.94
C THR A 129 10.65 11.11 -11.08
N MET A 130 11.17 12.29 -10.72
CA MET A 130 10.42 13.29 -9.93
C MET A 130 9.23 13.91 -10.69
N LYS A 131 9.14 13.69 -12.02
CA LYS A 131 7.98 14.07 -12.82
C LYS A 131 6.86 13.03 -12.74
N GLU A 132 7.22 11.78 -12.45
CA GLU A 132 6.33 10.67 -12.11
C GLU A 132 6.09 10.62 -10.60
N GLU A 133 5.27 9.68 -10.15
CA GLU A 133 5.00 9.46 -8.73
C GLU A 133 5.26 8.03 -8.27
N SER A 134 5.41 7.88 -6.96
CA SER A 134 5.56 6.59 -6.31
C SER A 134 4.73 6.51 -5.03
N CYS A 135 4.25 5.30 -4.71
CA CYS A 135 3.64 4.98 -3.42
C CYS A 135 4.38 3.78 -2.86
N ILE A 136 5.39 4.02 -2.02
CA ILE A 136 6.27 2.96 -1.54
C ILE A 136 6.34 3.01 -0.01
N VAL A 137 6.12 1.85 0.60
CA VAL A 137 6.42 1.61 2.02
C VAL A 137 7.46 0.51 2.09
N LEU A 138 8.64 0.84 2.62
CA LEU A 138 9.68 -0.12 2.94
C LEU A 138 9.57 -0.50 4.41
N MET A 139 9.48 -1.79 4.69
CA MET A 139 9.32 -2.31 6.05
C MET A 139 10.60 -3.05 6.48
N LEU A 140 11.10 -2.75 7.67
CA LEU A 140 12.05 -3.60 8.37
C LEU A 140 11.28 -4.49 9.35
N TYR A 141 11.53 -5.79 9.24
CA TYR A 141 10.80 -6.80 10.00
C TYR A 141 11.68 -8.00 10.36
N TYR A 142 11.18 -8.83 11.26
CA TYR A 142 11.72 -10.17 11.55
C TYR A 142 10.58 -11.20 11.74
N PRO A 143 10.82 -12.50 11.55
CA PRO A 143 12.02 -13.11 10.98
C PRO A 143 12.16 -12.83 9.48
N ARG A 144 13.37 -13.04 8.93
CA ARG A 144 13.64 -12.89 7.50
C ARG A 144 12.69 -13.78 6.69
N GLN A 145 12.08 -13.21 5.65
CA GLN A 145 11.25 -13.96 4.71
C GLN A 145 12.04 -14.39 3.48
N ASN A 146 11.78 -15.61 3.00
CA ASN A 146 12.43 -16.17 1.80
C ASN A 146 11.52 -16.16 0.57
N LYS A 147 10.22 -15.95 0.75
CA LYS A 147 9.20 -16.06 -0.31
C LYS A 147 8.70 -14.71 -0.83
N LEU A 148 8.87 -13.64 -0.04
CA LEU A 148 8.35 -12.32 -0.37
C LEU A 148 9.36 -11.23 0.00
N THR A 149 9.96 -10.64 -1.02
CA THR A 149 10.86 -9.49 -0.90
C THR A 149 10.13 -8.19 -1.22
N THR A 150 9.22 -8.23 -2.19
CA THR A 150 8.47 -7.08 -2.68
C THR A 150 7.02 -7.49 -2.92
N CYS A 151 6.08 -6.66 -2.46
CA CYS A 151 4.67 -6.83 -2.73
C CYS A 151 4.16 -5.57 -3.45
N HIS A 152 3.47 -5.76 -4.58
CA HIS A 152 2.89 -4.67 -5.35
C HIS A 152 1.59 -5.14 -6.00
N SER A 153 0.67 -4.21 -6.23
CA SER A 153 -0.58 -4.44 -6.95
C SER A 153 -0.72 -3.46 -8.09
N LEU A 154 -1.51 -3.84 -9.08
CA LEU A 154 -1.87 -2.97 -10.20
C LEU A 154 -3.37 -3.10 -10.44
N PRO A 155 -4.06 -2.01 -10.79
CA PRO A 155 -5.41 -2.12 -11.31
C PRO A 155 -5.46 -3.07 -12.52
N SER A 156 -6.57 -3.79 -12.64
CA SER A 156 -6.82 -4.65 -13.79
C SER A 156 -6.87 -3.80 -15.06
N LEU A 157 -6.50 -4.40 -16.20
CA LEU A 157 -6.55 -3.69 -17.48
C LEU A 157 -7.96 -3.12 -17.77
N PRO A 158 -9.05 -3.91 -17.63
CA PRO A 158 -10.40 -3.38 -17.80
C PRO A 158 -10.72 -2.19 -16.90
N THR A 159 -10.27 -2.22 -15.64
CA THR A 159 -10.49 -1.11 -14.70
C THR A 159 -9.84 0.19 -15.17
N VAL A 160 -8.61 0.11 -15.68
CA VAL A 160 -7.89 1.30 -16.20
C VAL A 160 -8.53 1.81 -17.49
N LEU A 161 -8.91 0.92 -18.41
CA LEU A 161 -9.57 1.34 -19.65
C LEU A 161 -10.91 2.01 -19.36
N HIS A 162 -11.71 1.42 -18.47
CA HIS A 162 -12.99 1.98 -18.06
C HIS A 162 -12.84 3.36 -17.39
N SER A 163 -11.81 3.58 -16.56
CA SER A 163 -11.57 4.90 -15.95
C SER A 163 -11.16 5.97 -16.97
N LEU A 164 -10.68 5.57 -18.15
CA LEU A 164 -10.36 6.45 -19.27
C LEU A 164 -11.53 6.60 -20.27
N GLY A 165 -12.69 6.00 -19.99
CA GLY A 165 -13.84 6.00 -20.90
C GLY A 165 -13.69 5.08 -22.11
N ILE A 166 -12.80 4.08 -22.04
CA ILE A 166 -12.57 3.10 -23.10
C ILE A 166 -13.34 1.81 -22.73
N GLU A 167 -14.41 1.52 -23.45
CA GLU A 167 -15.25 0.34 -23.21
C GLU A 167 -14.77 -0.91 -23.96
N GLN A 168 -14.19 -0.74 -25.16
CA GLN A 168 -13.67 -1.82 -25.98
C GLN A 168 -12.39 -1.37 -26.71
N LEU A 169 -11.40 -2.24 -26.78
CA LEU A 169 -10.25 -2.06 -27.65
C LEU A 169 -10.65 -2.56 -29.05
N ALA A 170 -10.46 -1.72 -30.07
CA ALA A 170 -10.67 -2.16 -31.46
C ALA A 170 -9.73 -3.35 -31.74
N THR A 171 -10.34 -4.50 -32.03
CA THR A 171 -9.66 -5.73 -32.48
C THR A 171 -9.28 -5.64 -33.94
#